data_AF-A0A938IG08-F1
#
_entry.id   AF-A0A938IG08-F1
#
_cell.length_a   1.000
_cell.length_b   1.000
_cell.length_c   1.000
_cell.angle_alpha   90.00
_cell.angle_beta   90.00
_cell.angle_gamma   90.00
#
_symmetry.space_group_name_H-M   'P 1'
#
loop_
_entity.id
_entity.type
_entity.pdbx_description
1 polymer ?
#
loop_
_entity_poly.entity_id
_entity_poly.type
_entity_poly.pdbx_seq_one_letter_code
_entity_poly.pdbx_strand_id
1 'polypeptide(L)' 'TQHWWQLTEPCQQPLSDRPAGAWWAPMEEVFHLD' A
#
# COMPACT_ATOMS: atom_id res chain seq x y z
N THR A 1 1.70 -1.43 -14.87
CA THR A 1 2.89 -0.55 -14.77
C THR A 1 3.95 -1.17 -13.85
N GLN A 2 4.40 -2.41 -14.12
CA GLN A 2 5.41 -3.08 -13.28
C GLN A 2 6.77 -2.36 -13.30
N HIS A 3 7.11 -1.70 -14.41
CA HIS A 3 8.32 -0.89 -14.51
C HIS A 3 8.32 0.33 -13.56
N TRP A 4 7.15 0.93 -13.32
CA TRP A 4 7.04 2.05 -12.40
C TRP A 4 7.30 1.63 -10.95
N TRP A 5 6.83 0.45 -10.56
CA TRP A 5 7.06 -0.08 -9.21
C TRP A 5 8.54 -0.29 -8.90
N GLN A 6 9.36 -0.68 -9.88
CA GLN A 6 10.83 -0.78 -9.70
C GLN A 6 11.47 0.54 -9.26
N LEU A 7 10.88 1.68 -9.63
CA LEU A 7 11.37 3.00 -9.26
C LEU A 7 10.78 3.48 -7.93
N THR A 8 9.54 3.11 -7.61
CA THR A 8 8.84 3.62 -6.42
C THR A 8 8.96 2.72 -5.19
N GLU A 9 9.02 1.40 -5.35
CA GLU A 9 9.14 0.45 -4.22
C GLU A 9 10.37 0.72 -3.34
N PRO A 10 11.58 1.03 -3.88
CA PRO A 10 12.74 1.33 -3.05
C PRO A 10 12.59 2.57 -2.16
N CYS A 11 11.69 3.49 -2.52
CA CYS A 11 11.41 4.71 -1.77
C CYS A 11 10.37 4.50 -0.68
N GLN A 12 9.79 3.31 -0.56
CA GLN A 12 8.68 3.00 0.34
C GLN A 12 9.16 2.07 1.46
N GLN A 13 8.52 2.18 2.62
CA GLN A 13 8.72 1.25 3.73
C GLN A 13 7.37 0.58 4.05
N PRO A 14 7.22 -0.73 3.81
CA PRO A 14 5.97 -1.42 4.10
C PRO A 14 5.71 -1.47 5.60
N LEU A 15 4.44 -1.34 5.99
CA LEU A 15 4.03 -1.53 7.39
C LEU A 15 4.25 -2.98 7.82
N SER A 16 4.70 -3.17 9.06
CA SER A 16 5.03 -4.49 9.60
C SER A 16 3.81 -5.38 9.82
N ASP A 17 2.63 -4.79 9.94
CA ASP A 17 1.35 -5.45 10.19
C ASP A 17 0.47 -5.57 8.93
N ARG A 18 1.03 -5.27 7.74
CA ARG A 18 0.31 -5.45 6.48
C ARG A 18 -0.07 -6.92 6.26
N PRO A 19 -1.18 -7.20 5.55
CA PRO A 19 -1.56 -8.57 5.20
C PRO A 19 -0.46 -9.32 4.42
N ALA A 20 -0.42 -10.64 4.58
CA ALA A 20 0.54 -11.49 3.86
C ALA A 20 0.41 -11.29 2.34
N GLY A 21 1.54 -11.01 1.68
CA GLY A 21 1.60 -10.75 0.24
C GLY A 21 1.17 -9.35 -0.22
N ALA A 22 0.61 -8.51 0.66
CA ALA A 22 0.15 -7.16 0.28
C ALA A 22 1.24 -6.10 0.47
N TRP A 23 1.68 -5.39 -0.57
CA TRP A 23 2.67 -4.31 -0.38
C TRP A 23 2.12 -3.10 0.39
N TRP A 24 0.87 -2.74 0.13
CA TRP A 24 0.15 -1.65 0.80
C TRP A 24 -0.79 -2.22 1.87
N ALA A 25 -0.85 -1.57 3.03
CA ALA A 25 -1.82 -1.91 4.07
C ALA A 25 -3.16 -1.22 3.75
N PRO A 26 -4.28 -1.96 3.65
CA PRO A 26 -5.59 -1.36 3.44
C PRO A 26 -6.08 -0.64 4.70
N MET A 27 -6.94 0.36 4.51
CA MET A 27 -7.66 1.02 5.61
C MET A 27 -9.16 0.83 5.42
N GLU A 28 -9.90 0.73 6.54
CA GLU A 28 -11.36 0.68 6.54
C GLU A 28 -11.92 2.11 6.43
N GLU A 29 -12.74 2.34 5.42
CA GLU A 29 -13.51 3.58 5.31
C GLU A 29 -14.68 3.52 6.30
N VAL A 30 -14.64 4.36 7.34
CA VAL A 30 -15.66 4.36 8.42
C VAL A 30 -16.65 5.52 8.32
N PHE A 31 -16.39 6.48 7.44
CA PHE A 31 -17.22 7.65 7.25
C PHE A 31 -17.07 8.17 5.82
N HIS A 32 -18.19 8.53 5.22
CA HIS A 32 -18.28 9.19 3.92
C HIS A 32 -19.45 10.17 3.95
N LEU A 33 -19.28 11.32 3.29
CA LEU A 33 -20.36 12.23 2.94
C LEU A 33 -20.16 12.61 1.48
N ASP A 34 -21.23 12.50 0.69
CA ASP A 34 -21.25 12.82 -0.73
C ASP A 34 -20.85 14.28 -1.04
#